data_AF-A0A924C026-F1
#
_entry.id   AF-A0A924C026-F1
#
_cell.length_a   1.000
_cell.length_b   1.000
_cell.length_c   1.000
_cell.angle_alpha   90.00
_cell.angle_beta   90.00
_cell.angle_gamma   90.00
#
_symmetry.space_group_name_H-M   'P 1'
#
loop_
_entity.id
_entity.type
_entity.pdbx_description
1 polymer ?
#
loop_
_entity_poly.entity_id
_entity_poly.type
_entity_poly.pdbx_seq_one_letter_code
_entity_poly.pdbx_strand_id
1 'polypeptide(L)'
;GLPLDLPDLTADYPDVALIPILSDARGIALVLKKWMRKGHLPDAIVIENPQYAAGHLGAARPEDVAHPRYAFSVVLEETFDVFRQLGIERESIPLIVAGGVHSHAQMRELLAMGAAAVQLGTAFAVTEEGDAHHNFKTVLTQARPEDIVTFMSVAGLPARAVRTPWLDNYLDKEAKLQSKAKPRECTVGFDCLNQCGLRDGIARSGQFCIDTRLAFALAGDVKRGLFFRGSEDLPFGSAIRPVGELLDYLLTGSLAVSA
;
A
#
# COMPACT_ATOMS: atom_id res chain seq x y z
N GLY A 1 -9.95 4.83 5.13
CA GLY A 1 -11.19 5.54 4.74
C GLY A 1 -10.88 6.51 3.62
N LEU A 2 -11.88 7.11 2.98
CA LEU A 2 -11.65 8.14 1.95
C LEU A 2 -11.21 9.47 2.62
N PRO A 3 -10.22 10.19 2.07
CA PRO A 3 -9.68 11.44 2.64
C PRO A 3 -10.58 12.65 2.31
N LEU A 4 -11.84 12.64 2.74
CA LEU A 4 -12.84 13.65 2.36
C LEU A 4 -12.65 15.01 3.06
N ASP A 5 -11.96 14.99 4.19
CA ASP A 5 -11.67 16.07 5.12
C ASP A 5 -10.28 16.68 4.91
N LEU A 6 -9.42 16.06 4.09
CA LEU A 6 -8.04 16.51 3.89
C LEU A 6 -7.91 18.00 3.46
N PRO A 7 -8.77 18.57 2.58
CA PRO A 7 -8.72 20.00 2.28
C PRO A 7 -9.02 20.90 3.49
N ASP A 8 -9.83 20.44 4.45
CA ASP A 8 -10.14 21.22 5.66
C ASP A 8 -8.95 21.18 6.62
N LEU A 9 -8.30 20.01 6.74
CA LEU A 9 -7.13 19.81 7.61
C LEU A 9 -5.89 20.61 7.15
N THR A 10 -5.86 21.01 5.88
CA THR A 10 -4.73 21.70 5.25
C THR A 10 -5.04 23.15 4.86
N ALA A 11 -6.19 23.69 5.31
CA ALA A 11 -6.63 25.04 4.96
C ALA A 11 -5.61 26.14 5.30
N ASP A 12 -4.85 25.97 6.39
CA ASP A 12 -3.80 26.91 6.81
C ASP A 12 -2.43 26.67 6.13
N TYR A 13 -2.35 25.70 5.21
CA TYR A 13 -1.13 25.24 4.55
C TYR A 13 -1.31 25.18 3.03
N PRO A 14 -1.52 26.34 2.35
CA PRO A 14 -1.92 26.38 0.94
C PRO A 14 -0.86 25.84 -0.04
N ASP A 15 0.41 25.78 0.37
CA ASP A 15 1.51 25.29 -0.47
C ASP A 15 1.73 23.76 -0.35
N VAL A 16 0.90 23.06 0.43
CA VAL A 16 1.00 21.60 0.61
C VAL A 16 0.19 20.88 -0.46
N ALA A 17 0.87 20.09 -1.30
CA ALA A 17 0.22 19.25 -2.29
C ALA A 17 -0.63 18.13 -1.65
N LEU A 18 -1.85 17.97 -2.13
CA LEU A 18 -2.82 16.97 -1.65
C LEU A 18 -2.94 15.83 -2.66
N ILE A 19 -2.33 14.69 -2.32
CA ILE A 19 -2.24 13.51 -3.18
C ILE A 19 -2.90 12.30 -2.51
N PRO A 20 -4.23 12.09 -2.67
CA PRO A 20 -4.91 10.95 -2.08
C PRO A 20 -4.56 9.63 -2.80
N ILE A 21 -4.50 8.54 -2.02
CA ILE A 21 -4.36 7.17 -2.52
C ILE A 21 -5.75 6.53 -2.57
N LEU A 22 -6.14 6.01 -3.73
CA LEU A 22 -7.45 5.43 -4.03
C LEU A 22 -7.27 4.21 -4.92
N SER A 23 -8.20 3.25 -4.85
CA SER A 23 -8.04 1.99 -5.61
C SER A 23 -9.02 1.82 -6.77
N ASP A 24 -10.12 2.56 -6.80
CA ASP A 24 -11.10 2.47 -7.88
C ASP A 24 -11.68 3.85 -8.28
N ALA A 25 -12.26 3.91 -9.47
CA ALA A 25 -12.85 5.13 -10.01
C ALA A 25 -14.05 5.63 -9.20
N ARG A 26 -14.73 4.74 -8.44
CA ARG A 26 -15.84 5.13 -7.56
C ARG A 26 -15.34 5.96 -6.38
N GLY A 27 -14.26 5.54 -5.73
CA GLY A 27 -13.59 6.29 -4.67
C GLY A 27 -13.07 7.63 -5.18
N ILE A 28 -12.46 7.64 -6.37
CA ILE A 28 -12.00 8.85 -7.05
C ILE A 28 -13.15 9.83 -7.31
N ALA A 29 -14.24 9.37 -7.91
CA ALA A 29 -15.41 10.21 -8.18
C ALA A 29 -16.01 10.82 -6.90
N LEU A 30 -16.03 10.07 -5.79
CA LEU A 30 -16.52 10.56 -4.50
C LEU A 30 -15.62 11.64 -3.91
N VAL A 31 -14.29 11.44 -3.94
CA VAL A 31 -13.31 12.43 -3.46
C VAL A 31 -13.39 13.69 -4.30
N LEU A 32 -13.34 13.58 -5.63
CA LEU A 32 -13.45 14.74 -6.54
C LEU A 32 -14.72 15.53 -6.31
N LYS A 33 -15.89 14.88 -6.30
CA LYS A 33 -17.18 15.56 -6.06
C LYS A 33 -17.22 16.26 -4.70
N LYS A 34 -16.60 15.69 -3.66
CA LYS A 34 -16.55 16.29 -2.33
C LYS A 34 -15.60 17.48 -2.28
N TRP A 35 -14.40 17.36 -2.84
CA TRP A 35 -13.38 18.40 -2.82
C TRP A 35 -13.74 19.56 -3.73
N MET A 36 -14.34 19.31 -4.91
CA MET A 36 -14.84 20.38 -5.79
C MET A 36 -15.88 21.27 -5.11
N ARG A 37 -16.75 20.71 -4.25
CA ARG A 37 -17.69 21.51 -3.44
C ARG A 37 -17.01 22.41 -2.42
N LYS A 38 -15.76 22.12 -2.08
CA LYS A 38 -14.89 22.93 -1.23
C LYS A 38 -13.97 23.84 -2.06
N GLY A 39 -14.13 23.87 -3.39
CA GLY A 39 -13.28 24.66 -4.29
C GLY A 39 -11.88 24.09 -4.49
N HIS A 40 -11.67 22.78 -4.25
CA HIS A 40 -10.36 22.14 -4.36
C HIS A 40 -10.38 20.95 -5.32
N LEU A 41 -9.27 20.74 -6.04
CA LEU A 41 -8.96 19.51 -6.77
C LEU A 41 -7.67 18.90 -6.23
N PRO A 42 -7.50 17.57 -6.23
CA PRO A 42 -6.21 16.96 -5.88
C PRO A 42 -5.09 17.39 -6.83
N ASP A 43 -3.87 17.55 -6.30
CA ASP A 43 -2.67 17.87 -7.10
C ASP A 43 -2.18 16.66 -7.91
N ALA A 44 -2.49 15.46 -7.44
CA ALA A 44 -2.36 14.20 -8.15
C ALA A 44 -3.23 13.15 -7.46
N ILE A 45 -3.44 11.99 -8.08
CA ILE A 45 -4.09 10.84 -7.43
C ILE A 45 -3.21 9.62 -7.60
N VAL A 46 -2.95 8.92 -6.49
CA VAL A 46 -2.29 7.61 -6.55
C VAL A 46 -3.36 6.53 -6.66
N ILE A 47 -3.31 5.77 -7.75
CA ILE A 47 -4.12 4.57 -8.00
C ILE A 47 -3.37 3.36 -7.45
N GLU A 48 -3.73 2.92 -6.25
CA GLU A 48 -3.20 1.70 -5.63
C GLU A 48 -3.99 0.48 -6.08
N ASN A 49 -3.32 -0.49 -6.70
CA ASN A 49 -3.94 -1.78 -7.01
C ASN A 49 -3.83 -2.75 -5.81
N PRO A 50 -4.95 -3.08 -5.13
CA PRO A 50 -4.96 -3.95 -3.95
C PRO A 50 -4.47 -5.36 -4.24
N GLN A 51 -4.55 -5.83 -5.49
CA GLN A 51 -4.07 -7.15 -5.87
C GLN A 51 -2.55 -7.25 -5.71
N TYR A 52 -1.82 -6.16 -5.92
CA TYR A 52 -0.36 -6.18 -6.02
C TYR A 52 0.38 -5.43 -4.92
N ALA A 53 -0.25 -4.43 -4.30
CA ALA A 53 0.38 -3.58 -3.29
C ALA A 53 0.81 -4.32 -2.01
N ALA A 54 1.73 -3.72 -1.24
CA ALA A 54 2.14 -4.20 0.07
C ALA A 54 1.36 -3.48 1.18
N GLY A 55 1.44 -3.97 2.41
CA GLY A 55 0.88 -3.24 3.56
C GLY A 55 -0.64 -3.26 3.52
N HIS A 56 -1.29 -2.16 3.92
CA HIS A 56 -2.75 -2.05 3.88
C HIS A 56 -3.23 -1.80 2.45
N LEU A 57 -4.35 -2.42 2.10
CA LEU A 57 -4.85 -2.46 0.73
C LEU A 57 -6.20 -1.73 0.62
N GLY A 58 -6.43 -1.01 -0.48
CA GLY A 58 -7.67 -0.30 -0.76
C GLY A 58 -8.86 -1.17 -1.16
N ALA A 59 -9.10 -2.25 -0.41
CA ALA A 59 -10.25 -3.14 -0.53
C ALA A 59 -11.02 -3.24 0.80
N ALA A 60 -12.31 -3.56 0.73
CA ALA A 60 -13.13 -3.72 1.95
C ALA A 60 -12.84 -5.05 2.66
N ARG A 61 -12.56 -6.10 1.90
CA ARG A 61 -12.30 -7.45 2.40
C ARG A 61 -11.11 -8.08 1.68
N PRO A 62 -10.37 -9.01 2.33
CA PRO A 62 -9.24 -9.69 1.71
C PRO A 62 -9.59 -10.42 0.42
N GLU A 63 -10.81 -10.97 0.31
CA GLU A 63 -11.26 -11.72 -0.86
C GLU A 63 -11.51 -10.82 -2.08
N ASP A 64 -11.73 -9.52 -1.85
CA ASP A 64 -12.07 -8.57 -2.91
C ASP A 64 -10.82 -7.99 -3.60
N VAL A 65 -9.61 -8.23 -3.09
CA VAL A 65 -8.39 -7.52 -3.55
C VAL A 65 -8.05 -7.76 -5.02
N ALA A 66 -8.47 -8.88 -5.59
CA ALA A 66 -8.27 -9.24 -6.99
C ALA A 66 -9.49 -8.93 -7.89
N HIS A 67 -10.46 -8.16 -7.39
CA HIS A 67 -11.64 -7.82 -8.17
C HIS A 67 -11.25 -7.03 -9.43
N PRO A 68 -11.78 -7.36 -10.63
CA PRO A 68 -11.37 -6.75 -11.91
C PRO A 68 -11.47 -5.23 -11.97
N ARG A 69 -12.37 -4.63 -11.18
CA ARG A 69 -12.50 -3.17 -11.00
C ARG A 69 -11.21 -2.45 -10.58
N TYR A 70 -10.25 -3.18 -10.03
CA TYR A 70 -8.96 -2.65 -9.58
C TYR A 70 -7.87 -2.72 -10.64
N ALA A 71 -8.11 -3.36 -11.79
CA ALA A 71 -7.14 -3.42 -12.87
C ALA A 71 -6.78 -2.01 -13.34
N PHE A 72 -5.49 -1.74 -13.55
CA PHE A 72 -5.02 -0.39 -13.91
C PHE A 72 -5.70 0.17 -15.15
N SER A 73 -5.88 -0.65 -16.20
CA SER A 73 -6.59 -0.25 -17.41
C SER A 73 -8.02 0.23 -17.12
N VAL A 74 -8.76 -0.53 -16.30
CA VAL A 74 -10.13 -0.21 -15.90
C VAL A 74 -10.16 1.08 -15.08
N VAL A 75 -9.33 1.19 -14.03
CA VAL A 75 -9.35 2.35 -13.14
C VAL A 75 -8.94 3.62 -13.89
N LEU A 76 -7.92 3.55 -14.75
CA LEU A 76 -7.48 4.68 -15.57
C LEU A 76 -8.58 5.13 -16.54
N GLU A 77 -9.15 4.21 -17.32
CA GLU A 77 -10.23 4.50 -18.28
C GLU A 77 -11.44 5.12 -17.57
N GLU A 78 -11.96 4.45 -16.53
CA GLU A 78 -13.11 4.94 -15.77
C GLU A 78 -12.82 6.27 -15.06
N THR A 79 -11.59 6.52 -14.61
CA THR A 79 -11.22 7.81 -14.01
C THR A 79 -11.21 8.92 -15.05
N PHE A 80 -10.71 8.68 -16.26
CA PHE A 80 -10.80 9.67 -17.33
C PHE A 80 -12.25 9.92 -17.76
N ASP A 81 -13.12 8.92 -17.68
CA ASP A 81 -14.56 9.10 -17.87
C ASP A 81 -15.17 10.00 -16.79
N VAL A 82 -14.79 9.79 -15.53
CA VAL A 82 -15.18 10.67 -14.42
C VAL A 82 -14.71 12.10 -14.65
N PHE A 83 -13.47 12.30 -15.12
CA PHE A 83 -12.96 13.64 -15.45
C PHE A 83 -13.82 14.32 -16.51
N ARG A 84 -14.14 13.63 -17.62
CA ARG A 84 -15.02 14.17 -18.67
C ARG A 84 -16.41 14.53 -18.15
N GLN A 85 -16.99 13.70 -17.29
CA GLN A 85 -18.30 13.96 -16.67
C GLN A 85 -18.29 15.18 -15.72
N LEU A 86 -17.16 15.44 -15.08
CA LEU A 86 -16.98 16.56 -14.15
C LEU A 86 -16.43 17.83 -14.82
N GLY A 87 -16.13 17.80 -16.12
CA GLY A 87 -15.54 18.92 -16.84
C GLY A 87 -14.09 19.21 -16.41
N ILE A 88 -13.35 18.17 -16.02
CA ILE A 88 -11.94 18.25 -15.65
C ILE A 88 -11.12 17.83 -16.88
N GLU A 89 -10.18 18.66 -17.32
CA GLU A 89 -9.27 18.30 -18.40
C GLU A 89 -8.34 17.17 -17.94
N ARG A 90 -8.01 16.25 -18.85
CA ARG A 90 -7.27 15.02 -18.53
C ARG A 90 -5.93 15.30 -17.85
N GLU A 91 -5.27 16.37 -18.23
CA GLU A 91 -3.95 16.79 -17.77
C GLU A 91 -4.00 17.55 -16.44
N SER A 92 -5.18 17.90 -15.94
CA SER A 92 -5.34 18.70 -14.71
C SER A 92 -4.93 17.97 -13.45
N ILE A 93 -5.10 16.64 -13.42
CA ILE A 93 -4.83 15.81 -12.25
C ILE A 93 -3.99 14.60 -12.71
N PRO A 94 -2.66 14.63 -12.51
CA PRO A 94 -1.78 13.50 -12.77
C PRO A 94 -2.24 12.23 -12.04
N LEU A 95 -2.37 11.13 -12.78
CA LEU A 95 -2.68 9.81 -12.20
C LEU A 95 -1.39 9.00 -12.04
N ILE A 96 -1.04 8.66 -10.81
CA ILE A 96 0.16 7.90 -10.46
C ILE A 96 -0.28 6.48 -10.12
N VAL A 97 0.27 5.45 -10.77
CA VAL A 97 -0.13 4.06 -10.45
C VAL A 97 0.84 3.42 -9.44
N ALA A 98 0.30 2.62 -8.53
CA ALA A 98 1.06 1.99 -7.45
C ALA A 98 0.63 0.54 -7.23
N GLY A 99 1.61 -0.31 -6.90
CA GLY A 99 1.40 -1.72 -6.59
C GLY A 99 1.93 -2.66 -7.69
N GLY A 100 2.86 -3.55 -7.31
CA GLY A 100 3.37 -4.60 -8.19
C GLY A 100 4.37 -4.17 -9.27
N VAL A 101 4.72 -2.88 -9.36
CA VAL A 101 5.68 -2.39 -10.36
C VAL A 101 7.08 -2.89 -10.02
N HIS A 102 7.67 -3.71 -10.89
CA HIS A 102 8.96 -4.35 -10.65
C HIS A 102 9.90 -4.40 -11.87
N SER A 103 9.50 -3.86 -13.02
CA SER A 103 10.37 -3.82 -14.21
C SER A 103 10.23 -2.54 -15.02
N HIS A 104 11.27 -2.20 -15.79
CA HIS A 104 11.24 -1.10 -16.76
C HIS A 104 10.11 -1.28 -17.79
N ALA A 105 9.93 -2.49 -18.30
CA ALA A 105 8.91 -2.78 -19.31
C ALA A 105 7.50 -2.51 -18.78
N GLN A 106 7.20 -2.98 -17.56
CA GLN A 106 5.91 -2.73 -16.91
C GLN A 106 5.70 -1.24 -16.62
N MET A 107 6.74 -0.52 -16.16
CA MET A 107 6.66 0.93 -15.97
C MET A 107 6.31 1.65 -17.29
N ARG A 108 6.99 1.30 -18.39
CA ARG A 108 6.73 1.84 -19.73
C ARG A 108 5.31 1.56 -20.19
N GLU A 109 4.81 0.36 -19.95
CA GLU A 109 3.44 -0.04 -20.30
C GLU A 109 2.41 0.81 -19.56
N LEU A 110 2.57 0.98 -18.24
CA LEU A 110 1.68 1.78 -17.41
C LEU A 110 1.68 3.27 -17.82
N LEU A 111 2.84 3.82 -18.13
CA LEU A 111 2.94 5.19 -18.67
C LEU A 111 2.25 5.30 -20.03
N ALA A 112 2.38 4.30 -20.91
CA ALA A 112 1.71 4.27 -22.20
C ALA A 112 0.18 4.14 -22.08
N MET A 113 -0.34 3.52 -21.00
CA MET A 113 -1.77 3.50 -20.68
C MET A 113 -2.30 4.87 -20.21
N GLY A 114 -1.42 5.85 -19.99
CA GLY A 114 -1.78 7.21 -19.61
C GLY A 114 -1.61 7.51 -18.13
N ALA A 115 -0.92 6.66 -17.36
CA ALA A 115 -0.41 7.07 -16.05
C ALA A 115 0.68 8.16 -16.23
N ALA A 116 0.68 9.14 -15.36
CA ALA A 116 1.69 10.21 -15.33
C ALA A 116 2.99 9.76 -14.66
N ALA A 117 2.91 8.84 -13.69
CA ALA A 117 4.05 8.26 -12.99
C ALA A 117 3.72 6.90 -12.39
N VAL A 118 4.74 6.24 -11.83
CA VAL A 118 4.59 5.03 -11.01
C VAL A 118 5.13 5.30 -9.60
N GLN A 119 4.52 4.66 -8.59
CA GLN A 119 5.00 4.69 -7.20
C GLN A 119 5.40 3.28 -6.77
N LEU A 120 6.60 3.14 -6.20
CA LEU A 120 7.15 1.88 -5.73
C LEU A 120 7.34 1.91 -4.20
N GLY A 121 7.08 0.76 -3.57
CA GLY A 121 7.29 0.56 -2.12
C GLY A 121 8.28 -0.56 -1.84
N THR A 122 7.85 -1.82 -2.01
CA THR A 122 8.65 -3.02 -1.71
C THR A 122 10.03 -3.00 -2.38
N ALA A 123 10.13 -2.51 -3.62
CA ALA A 123 11.39 -2.42 -4.36
C ALA A 123 12.43 -1.54 -3.64
N PHE A 124 12.01 -0.40 -3.06
CA PHE A 124 12.90 0.45 -2.27
C PHE A 124 13.17 -0.12 -0.89
N ALA A 125 12.19 -0.79 -0.27
CA ALA A 125 12.31 -1.36 1.07
C ALA A 125 13.42 -2.42 1.20
N VAL A 126 13.83 -3.03 0.09
CA VAL A 126 14.89 -4.07 0.05
C VAL A 126 16.25 -3.54 -0.43
N THR A 127 16.38 -2.24 -0.71
CA THR A 127 17.65 -1.63 -1.16
C THR A 127 18.68 -1.54 -0.04
N GLU A 128 19.96 -1.37 -0.36
CA GLU A 128 21.04 -1.24 0.62
C GLU A 128 20.85 -0.06 1.58
N GLU A 129 20.35 1.07 1.07
CA GLU A 129 20.15 2.33 1.77
C GLU A 129 18.95 2.32 2.72
N GLY A 130 18.03 1.36 2.57
CA GLY A 130 16.93 1.17 3.52
C GLY A 130 17.47 0.91 4.94
N ASP A 131 16.92 1.60 5.93
CA ASP A 131 17.36 1.58 7.33
C ASP A 131 16.90 0.34 8.11
N ALA A 132 16.03 -0.48 7.51
CA ALA A 132 15.61 -1.75 8.09
C ALA A 132 16.79 -2.74 8.19
N HIS A 133 16.78 -3.54 9.27
CA HIS A 133 17.79 -4.57 9.50
C HIS A 133 17.91 -5.54 8.31
N HIS A 134 19.10 -6.08 8.05
CA HIS A 134 19.36 -7.00 6.91
C HIS A 134 18.33 -8.14 6.81
N ASN A 135 18.01 -8.81 7.92
CA ASN A 135 16.97 -9.84 7.98
C ASN A 135 15.59 -9.39 7.46
N PHE A 136 15.20 -8.12 7.64
CA PHE A 136 13.95 -7.59 7.07
C PHE A 136 14.00 -7.69 5.54
N LYS A 137 15.10 -7.20 4.95
CA LYS A 137 15.33 -7.26 3.50
C LYS A 137 15.35 -8.72 3.04
N THR A 138 16.06 -9.61 3.73
CA THR A 138 16.10 -11.04 3.44
C THR A 138 14.72 -11.70 3.43
N VAL A 139 13.86 -11.42 4.43
CA VAL A 139 12.50 -11.96 4.48
C VAL A 139 11.69 -11.53 3.25
N LEU A 140 11.80 -10.26 2.85
CA LEU A 140 11.08 -9.75 1.67
C LEU A 140 11.63 -10.30 0.35
N THR A 141 12.96 -10.38 0.20
CA THR A 141 13.61 -10.80 -1.05
C THR A 141 13.56 -12.30 -1.29
N GLN A 142 13.45 -13.11 -0.24
CA GLN A 142 13.35 -14.57 -0.33
C GLN A 142 11.91 -15.09 -0.31
N ALA A 143 10.91 -14.23 -0.08
CA ALA A 143 9.51 -14.63 -0.09
C ALA A 143 9.07 -15.11 -1.47
N ARG A 144 8.52 -16.32 -1.53
CA ARG A 144 7.92 -16.89 -2.74
C ARG A 144 6.42 -16.54 -2.79
N PRO A 145 5.75 -16.65 -3.95
CA PRO A 145 4.33 -16.35 -4.09
C PRO A 145 3.44 -17.04 -3.04
N GLU A 146 3.71 -18.30 -2.70
CA GLU A 146 2.97 -19.07 -1.69
C GLU A 146 3.20 -18.62 -0.24
N ASP A 147 4.29 -17.88 0.00
CA ASP A 147 4.65 -17.37 1.31
C ASP A 147 3.94 -16.02 1.57
N ILE A 148 3.15 -15.49 0.64
CA ILE A 148 2.52 -14.17 0.76
C ILE A 148 1.03 -14.32 0.93
N VAL A 149 0.52 -13.75 2.01
CA VAL A 149 -0.87 -13.90 2.42
C VAL A 149 -1.52 -12.54 2.61
N THR A 150 -2.83 -12.50 2.33
CA THR A 150 -3.68 -11.34 2.60
C THR A 150 -4.59 -11.68 3.78
N PHE A 151 -4.68 -10.79 4.76
CA PHE A 151 -5.47 -10.99 5.99
C PHE A 151 -6.06 -9.66 6.48
N MET A 152 -6.96 -9.70 7.46
CA MET A 152 -7.55 -8.49 8.02
C MET A 152 -6.67 -7.92 9.15
N SER A 153 -6.18 -6.69 8.99
CA SER A 153 -5.31 -6.06 9.98
C SER A 153 -6.09 -5.50 11.17
N VAL A 154 -5.37 -5.12 12.21
CA VAL A 154 -5.93 -4.40 13.36
C VAL A 154 -6.57 -3.05 12.97
N ALA A 155 -6.16 -2.43 11.86
CA ALA A 155 -6.76 -1.20 11.37
C ALA A 155 -8.12 -1.41 10.69
N GLY A 156 -8.60 -2.66 10.60
CA GLY A 156 -9.84 -3.01 9.92
C GLY A 156 -9.75 -2.87 8.40
N LEU A 157 -8.53 -2.97 7.87
CA LEU A 157 -8.24 -2.98 6.44
C LEU A 157 -7.53 -4.29 6.08
N PRO A 158 -7.80 -4.88 4.90
CA PRO A 158 -6.97 -5.96 4.37
C PRO A 158 -5.50 -5.52 4.32
N ALA A 159 -4.59 -6.44 4.62
CA ALA A 159 -3.16 -6.21 4.52
C ALA A 159 -2.42 -7.42 3.94
N ARG A 160 -1.29 -7.18 3.26
CA ARG A 160 -0.47 -8.21 2.61
C ARG A 160 0.93 -8.31 3.22
N ALA A 161 1.30 -9.52 3.64
CA ALA A 161 2.55 -9.80 4.33
C ALA A 161 3.13 -11.17 3.99
N VAL A 162 4.42 -11.35 4.30
CA VAL A 162 5.12 -12.62 4.23
C VAL A 162 4.79 -13.47 5.46
N ARG A 163 4.51 -14.76 5.23
CA ARG A 163 4.35 -15.79 6.25
C ARG A 163 5.64 -15.94 7.02
N THR A 164 5.54 -15.76 8.33
CA THR A 164 6.63 -15.87 9.30
C THR A 164 6.12 -16.67 10.48
N PRO A 165 7.01 -17.17 11.38
CA PRO A 165 6.56 -17.89 12.58
C PRO A 165 5.51 -17.13 13.39
N TRP A 166 5.61 -15.80 13.47
CA TRP A 166 4.60 -14.99 14.15
C TRP A 166 3.28 -14.95 13.38
N LEU A 167 3.31 -14.64 12.08
CA LEU A 167 2.10 -14.46 11.28
C LEU A 167 1.31 -15.76 11.17
N ASP A 168 1.99 -16.89 10.93
CA ASP A 168 1.34 -18.21 10.87
C ASP A 168 0.63 -18.54 12.18
N ASN A 169 1.34 -18.37 13.31
CA ASN A 169 0.74 -18.60 14.63
C ASN A 169 -0.42 -17.63 14.94
N TYR A 170 -0.38 -16.39 14.42
CA TYR A 170 -1.49 -15.45 14.55
C TYR A 170 -2.70 -15.93 13.74
N LEU A 171 -2.51 -16.28 12.46
CA LEU A 171 -3.58 -16.72 11.56
C LEU A 171 -4.26 -18.00 12.08
N ASP A 172 -3.48 -18.97 12.57
CA ASP A 172 -4.00 -20.19 13.20
C ASP A 172 -4.91 -19.92 14.42
N LYS A 173 -4.68 -18.78 15.10
CA LYS A 173 -5.39 -18.39 16.32
C LYS A 173 -6.40 -17.28 16.09
N GLU A 174 -6.53 -16.77 14.87
CA GLU A 174 -7.27 -15.54 14.58
C GLU A 174 -8.71 -15.62 15.07
N ALA A 175 -9.47 -16.64 14.67
CA ALA A 175 -10.85 -16.83 15.07
C ALA A 175 -11.02 -16.92 16.61
N LYS A 176 -10.06 -17.53 17.30
CA LYS A 176 -10.06 -17.63 18.77
C LYS A 176 -9.74 -16.29 19.43
N LEU A 177 -8.87 -15.47 18.83
CA LEU A 177 -8.56 -14.14 19.33
C LEU A 177 -9.74 -13.20 19.11
N GLN A 178 -10.36 -13.26 17.93
CA GLN A 178 -11.53 -12.46 17.56
C GLN A 178 -12.77 -12.78 18.42
N SER A 179 -13.01 -14.05 18.77
CA SER A 179 -14.12 -14.41 19.68
C SER A 179 -13.93 -13.90 21.11
N LYS A 180 -12.71 -13.47 21.47
CA LYS A 180 -12.37 -12.86 22.76
C LYS A 180 -12.11 -11.36 22.65
N ALA A 181 -12.42 -10.74 21.51
CA ALA A 181 -12.27 -9.32 21.30
C ALA A 181 -13.13 -8.55 22.31
N LYS A 182 -12.50 -7.63 23.02
CA LYS A 182 -13.13 -6.74 23.99
C LYS A 182 -12.25 -5.50 24.16
N PRO A 183 -12.84 -4.35 24.50
CA PRO A 183 -12.08 -3.13 24.74
C PRO A 183 -10.99 -3.33 25.81
N ARG A 184 -9.84 -2.68 25.60
CA ARG A 184 -8.69 -2.69 26.50
C ARG A 184 -7.84 -1.43 26.29
N GLU A 185 -6.95 -1.16 27.23
CA GLU A 185 -5.97 -0.08 27.08
C GLU A 185 -4.99 -0.34 25.92
N CYS A 186 -4.54 0.73 25.28
CA CYS A 186 -3.58 0.65 24.19
C CYS A 186 -2.26 0.06 24.71
N THR A 187 -1.81 -1.04 24.11
CA THR A 187 -0.63 -1.80 24.55
C THR A 187 0.65 -0.95 24.60
N VAL A 188 0.76 0.06 23.73
CA VAL A 188 1.91 0.97 23.64
C VAL A 188 1.61 2.37 24.15
N GLY A 189 0.37 2.66 24.56
CA GLY A 189 -0.03 3.96 25.11
C GLY A 189 -0.08 5.14 24.14
N PHE A 190 0.22 4.96 22.84
CA PHE A 190 0.25 6.04 21.85
C PHE A 190 -1.08 6.35 21.16
N ASP A 191 -2.04 5.42 21.22
CA ASP A 191 -3.30 5.51 20.49
C ASP A 191 -3.13 5.86 19.00
N CYS A 192 -2.17 5.21 18.35
CA CYS A 192 -1.72 5.51 16.98
C CYS A 192 -2.78 5.36 15.88
N LEU A 193 -3.91 4.71 16.16
CA LEU A 193 -5.01 4.52 15.20
C LEU A 193 -6.31 5.10 15.75
N ASN A 194 -7.04 5.79 14.86
CA ASN A 194 -8.39 6.27 15.17
C ASN A 194 -9.33 5.10 15.50
N GLN A 195 -9.24 4.00 14.75
CA GLN A 195 -9.87 2.71 15.09
C GLN A 195 -8.82 1.61 15.13
N CYS A 196 -8.76 0.89 16.25
CA CYS A 196 -7.82 -0.19 16.51
C CYS A 196 -8.57 -1.43 16.97
N GLY A 197 -8.57 -2.48 16.17
CA GLY A 197 -9.28 -3.73 16.43
C GLY A 197 -8.96 -4.37 17.77
N LEU A 198 -7.71 -4.26 18.22
CA LEU A 198 -7.27 -4.80 19.50
C LEU A 198 -7.72 -3.94 20.69
N ARG A 199 -7.47 -2.62 20.63
CA ARG A 199 -7.80 -1.66 21.70
C ARG A 199 -9.31 -1.54 21.85
N ASP A 200 -10.02 -1.40 20.73
CA ASP A 200 -11.45 -1.13 20.69
C ASP A 200 -12.30 -2.41 20.76
N GLY A 201 -11.66 -3.58 20.70
CA GLY A 201 -12.35 -4.87 20.77
C GLY A 201 -13.20 -5.20 19.54
N ILE A 202 -12.81 -4.74 18.36
CA ILE A 202 -13.55 -4.95 17.12
C ILE A 202 -13.26 -6.36 16.59
N ALA A 203 -14.16 -7.31 16.85
CA ALA A 203 -13.97 -8.72 16.52
C ALA A 203 -13.69 -9.01 15.05
N ARG A 204 -14.20 -8.19 14.11
CA ARG A 204 -13.95 -8.35 12.67
C ARG A 204 -12.59 -7.84 12.21
N SER A 205 -11.79 -7.27 13.10
CA SER A 205 -10.47 -6.70 12.81
C SER A 205 -9.38 -7.49 13.51
N GLY A 206 -8.15 -7.33 13.04
CA GLY A 206 -7.01 -8.06 13.60
C GLY A 206 -6.82 -7.82 15.10
N GLN A 207 -6.47 -8.87 15.85
CA GLN A 207 -6.37 -8.84 17.31
C GLN A 207 -4.92 -8.84 17.79
N PHE A 208 -4.13 -7.89 17.27
CA PHE A 208 -2.71 -7.71 17.61
C PHE A 208 -2.32 -6.24 17.55
N CYS A 209 -1.28 -5.83 18.28
CA CYS A 209 -0.73 -4.48 18.18
C CYS A 209 0.20 -4.41 16.97
N ILE A 210 -0.20 -3.72 15.90
CA ILE A 210 0.57 -3.62 14.65
C ILE A 210 1.89 -2.89 14.85
N ASP A 211 1.90 -1.80 15.61
CA ASP A 211 3.08 -1.00 15.90
C ASP A 211 4.23 -1.86 16.46
N THR A 212 3.95 -2.66 17.49
CA THR A 212 4.93 -3.59 18.07
C THR A 212 5.46 -4.60 17.05
N ARG A 213 4.62 -5.09 16.13
CA ARG A 213 5.04 -6.06 15.10
C ARG A 213 5.88 -5.45 14.01
N LEU A 214 5.57 -4.21 13.62
CA LEU A 214 6.38 -3.47 12.65
C LEU A 214 7.73 -3.08 13.27
N ALA A 215 7.77 -2.69 14.54
CA ALA A 215 9.02 -2.42 15.26
C ALA A 215 9.93 -3.66 15.32
N PHE A 216 9.38 -4.85 15.60
CA PHE A 216 10.14 -6.10 15.55
C PHE A 216 10.63 -6.43 14.13
N ALA A 217 9.81 -6.18 13.10
CA ALA A 217 10.23 -6.39 11.72
C ALA A 217 11.38 -5.45 11.32
N LEU A 218 11.28 -4.16 11.65
CA LEU A 218 12.32 -3.15 11.40
C LEU A 218 13.65 -3.54 12.05
N ALA A 219 13.60 -4.06 13.28
CA ALA A 219 14.76 -4.57 14.01
C ALA A 219 15.27 -5.94 13.53
N GLY A 220 14.63 -6.55 12.51
CA GLY A 220 15.06 -7.82 11.93
C GLY A 220 14.69 -9.07 12.74
N ASP A 221 13.73 -8.95 13.67
CA ASP A 221 13.23 -10.07 14.45
C ASP A 221 12.20 -10.88 13.67
N VAL A 222 12.69 -11.85 12.92
CA VAL A 222 11.89 -12.75 12.07
C VAL A 222 10.87 -13.57 12.89
N LYS A 223 11.15 -13.84 14.17
CA LYS A 223 10.27 -14.67 15.02
C LYS A 223 9.06 -13.88 15.52
N ARG A 224 9.16 -12.56 15.67
CA ARG A 224 8.12 -11.72 16.30
C ARG A 224 7.52 -10.66 15.38
N GLY A 225 8.17 -10.36 14.27
CA GLY A 225 7.81 -9.27 13.35
C GLY A 225 6.69 -9.60 12.36
N LEU A 226 6.07 -8.55 11.83
CA LEU A 226 5.15 -8.58 10.69
C LEU A 226 5.84 -7.88 9.51
N PHE A 227 6.04 -8.61 8.41
CA PHE A 227 6.83 -8.15 7.26
C PHE A 227 5.92 -7.93 6.05
N PHE A 228 5.56 -6.68 5.78
CA PHE A 228 4.74 -6.33 4.63
C PHE A 228 5.52 -6.46 3.31
N ARG A 229 4.86 -7.03 2.30
CA ARG A 229 5.41 -7.25 0.94
C ARG A 229 4.27 -7.22 -0.08
N GLY A 230 4.54 -6.68 -1.27
CA GLY A 230 3.63 -6.79 -2.42
C GLY A 230 3.50 -8.24 -2.91
N SER A 231 2.67 -8.53 -3.90
CA SER A 231 2.54 -9.89 -4.46
C SER A 231 3.55 -10.19 -5.57
N GLU A 232 3.98 -9.17 -6.30
CA GLU A 232 4.82 -9.33 -7.49
C GLU A 232 6.29 -9.59 -7.15
N ASP A 233 7.04 -10.02 -8.16
CA ASP A 233 8.50 -10.16 -8.07
C ASP A 233 9.19 -8.83 -7.76
N LEU A 234 10.47 -8.91 -7.38
CA LEU A 234 11.32 -7.75 -7.17
C LEU A 234 12.20 -7.50 -8.39
N PRO A 235 12.60 -6.23 -8.65
CA PRO A 235 13.44 -5.87 -9.80
C PRO A 235 14.72 -6.69 -9.95
N PHE A 236 15.31 -7.15 -8.83
CA PHE A 236 16.56 -7.91 -8.80
C PHE A 236 16.39 -9.30 -8.19
N GLY A 237 15.17 -9.85 -8.22
CA GLY A 237 14.85 -11.12 -7.59
C GLY A 237 15.20 -11.10 -6.10
N SER A 238 16.05 -12.02 -5.66
CA SER A 238 16.47 -12.11 -4.26
C SER A 238 17.64 -11.20 -3.87
N ALA A 239 18.25 -10.49 -4.83
CA ALA A 239 19.41 -9.65 -4.58
C ALA A 239 19.02 -8.31 -3.93
N ILE A 240 19.77 -7.95 -2.89
CA ILE A 240 19.75 -6.61 -2.28
C ILE A 240 20.75 -5.76 -3.07
N ARG A 241 20.31 -4.61 -3.58
CA ARG A 241 21.09 -3.72 -4.45
C ARG A 241 20.95 -2.25 -4.02
N PRO A 242 21.88 -1.37 -4.40
CA PRO A 242 21.76 0.07 -4.16
C PRO A 242 20.53 0.69 -4.82
N VAL A 243 20.01 1.78 -4.24
CA VAL A 243 18.97 2.62 -4.83
C VAL A 243 19.40 3.14 -6.22
N GLY A 244 20.68 3.47 -6.40
CA GLY A 244 21.21 3.91 -7.69
C GLY A 244 20.97 2.90 -8.80
N GLU A 245 21.29 1.62 -8.56
CA GLU A 245 21.04 0.54 -9.54
C GLU A 245 19.55 0.33 -9.80
N LEU A 246 18.70 0.44 -8.75
CA LEU A 246 17.25 0.37 -8.89
C LEU A 246 16.71 1.46 -9.82
N LEU A 247 17.14 2.71 -9.61
CA LEU A 247 16.73 3.84 -10.43
C LEU A 247 17.23 3.71 -11.87
N ASP A 248 18.51 3.35 -12.05
CA ASP A 248 19.08 3.16 -13.37
C ASP A 248 18.35 2.06 -14.14
N TYR A 249 18.07 0.93 -13.50
CA TYR A 249 17.31 -0.16 -14.12
C TYR A 249 15.90 0.27 -14.50
N LEU A 250 15.16 0.93 -13.60
CA LEU A 250 13.79 1.37 -13.89
C LEU A 250 13.75 2.42 -15.00
N LEU A 251 14.68 3.38 -15.02
CA LEU A 251 14.68 4.48 -15.98
C LEU A 251 15.22 4.07 -17.36
N THR A 252 16.21 3.18 -17.41
CA THR A 252 16.93 2.84 -18.65
C THR A 252 16.66 1.43 -19.18
N GLY A 253 16.13 0.53 -18.35
CA GLY A 253 15.99 -0.89 -18.64
C GLY A 253 17.31 -1.68 -18.61
N SER A 254 18.44 -1.03 -18.36
CA SER A 254 19.75 -1.67 -18.30
C SER A 254 20.04 -2.17 -16.90
N LEU A 255 20.38 -3.45 -16.76
CA LEU A 255 20.96 -3.97 -15.52
C LEU A 255 22.43 -3.53 -15.48
N ALA A 256 22.82 -2.77 -14.47
CA ALA A 256 24.22 -2.51 -14.21
C ALA A 256 24.91 -3.88 -14.04
N VAL A 257 25.85 -4.20 -14.94
CA VAL A 257 26.69 -5.38 -14.76
C VAL A 257 27.57 -5.05 -13.56
N SER A 258 27.28 -5.65 -12.41
CA SER A 258 28.14 -5.51 -11.24
C SER A 258 29.56 -5.94 -11.64
N ALA A 259 30.50 -5.00 -11.55
CA ALA A 259 31.92 -5.26 -11.74
C ALA A 259 32.49 -6.10 -10.58
#